data_AF-A0A5A8E8F5-F1
#
_entry.id   AF-A0A5A8E8F5-F1
#
_cell.length_a   1.000
_cell.length_b   1.000
_cell.length_c   1.000
_cell.angle_alpha   90.00
_cell.angle_beta   90.00
_cell.angle_gamma   90.00
#
_symmetry.space_group_name_H-M   'P 1'
#
loop_
_entity.id
_entity.type
_entity.pdbx_description
1 polymer ?
#
loop_
_entity_poly.entity_id
_entity_poly.type
_entity_poly.pdbx_seq_one_letter_code
_entity_poly.pdbx_strand_id
1 'polypeptide(L)'
;MRIAGSIRGSGKAGHLTLESQSVVVTALGKVSLEGNGYESDKRHESCHAGGSYEGGFHGGGPAGKACGDYEWPVLVGAGGIQYASYSNGGTGGGSLLILCNHTHDSEVVIDGTVSVAGAAGSQAASYGGGGGAGGSMLVVASRLSGSGTLSADGGGSGAGTTSGYTSYSGSGGRIALHITQTRRAAFAGTVRARAGQPSPVSPTRIGPPGTVFWCDLAGSRADADPETNRHGCATRRLEVDNGDLPNDVDGGGLTTQTRSP
;
A
#
# COMPACT_ATOMS: atom_id res chain seq x y z
N MET A 1 -13.45 -19.43 -2.09
CA MET A 1 -13.29 -18.93 -0.71
C MET A 1 -14.21 -17.74 -0.48
N ARG A 2 -15.09 -17.78 0.54
CA ARG A 2 -15.96 -16.65 0.92
C ARG A 2 -15.63 -16.19 2.34
N ILE A 3 -15.34 -14.91 2.51
CA ILE A 3 -14.88 -14.27 3.74
C ILE A 3 -15.96 -13.29 4.19
N ALA A 4 -16.73 -13.69 5.21
CA ALA A 4 -17.78 -12.87 5.81
C ALA A 4 -17.44 -12.33 7.21
N GLY A 5 -16.32 -12.77 7.78
CA GLY A 5 -15.75 -12.30 9.06
C GLY A 5 -14.37 -11.70 8.84
N SER A 6 -13.46 -11.83 9.81
CA SER A 6 -12.09 -11.29 9.69
C SER A 6 -11.02 -12.36 9.50
N ILE A 7 -10.20 -12.22 8.46
CA ILE A 7 -8.85 -12.81 8.39
C ILE A 7 -7.88 -11.73 8.84
N ARG A 8 -7.02 -12.05 9.80
CA ARG A 8 -5.96 -11.16 10.29
C ARG A 8 -4.65 -11.91 10.25
N GLY A 9 -3.62 -11.30 9.67
CA GLY A 9 -2.27 -11.83 9.87
C GLY A 9 -1.81 -11.60 11.30
N SER A 10 -0.76 -12.32 11.68
CA SER A 10 -0.09 -12.18 12.96
C SER A 10 1.42 -12.11 12.75
N GLY A 11 2.14 -11.62 13.75
CA GLY A 11 3.59 -11.52 13.71
C GLY A 11 4.11 -10.32 12.91
N LYS A 12 5.44 -10.28 12.76
CA LYS A 12 6.20 -9.21 12.09
C LYS A 12 6.60 -9.71 10.70
N ALA A 13 6.66 -8.80 9.73
CA ALA A 13 6.93 -9.14 8.33
C ALA A 13 6.02 -10.27 7.79
N GLY A 14 4.74 -10.18 8.10
CA GLY A 14 3.71 -11.14 7.72
C GLY A 14 3.40 -11.10 6.22
N HIS A 15 3.39 -12.28 5.63
CA HIS A 15 2.91 -12.53 4.27
C HIS A 15 1.66 -13.40 4.34
N LEU A 16 0.66 -13.11 3.51
CA LEU A 16 -0.53 -13.94 3.34
C LEU A 16 -0.81 -14.15 1.85
N THR A 17 -1.07 -15.39 1.47
CA THR A 17 -1.54 -15.74 0.13
C THR A 17 -2.95 -16.31 0.23
N LEU A 18 -3.89 -15.72 -0.52
CA LEU A 18 -5.22 -16.24 -0.75
C LEU A 18 -5.27 -16.78 -2.18
N GLU A 19 -5.13 -18.08 -2.33
CA GLU A 19 -5.19 -18.77 -3.62
C GLU A 19 -6.47 -19.60 -3.71
N SER A 20 -7.30 -19.31 -4.71
CA SER A 20 -8.56 -20.02 -4.94
C SER A 20 -9.11 -19.71 -6.33
N GLN A 21 -10.02 -20.54 -6.84
CA GLN A 21 -10.78 -20.19 -8.04
C GLN A 21 -11.63 -18.93 -7.84
N SER A 22 -12.18 -18.72 -6.65
CA SER A 22 -12.97 -17.52 -6.33
C SER A 22 -12.61 -17.03 -4.93
N VAL A 23 -12.35 -15.73 -4.76
CA VAL A 23 -12.20 -15.08 -3.46
C VAL A 23 -13.25 -13.99 -3.33
N VAL A 24 -14.15 -14.13 -2.37
CA VAL A 24 -15.23 -13.18 -2.12
C VAL A 24 -15.09 -12.61 -0.71
N VAL A 25 -14.70 -11.34 -0.61
CA VAL A 25 -14.76 -10.57 0.64
C VAL A 25 -16.10 -9.85 0.66
N THR A 26 -17.05 -10.36 1.44
CA THR A 26 -18.40 -9.78 1.51
C THR A 26 -18.37 -8.41 2.16
N ALA A 27 -19.48 -7.66 2.12
CA ALA A 27 -19.57 -6.34 2.76
C ALA A 27 -19.18 -6.30 4.25
N LEU A 28 -19.33 -7.41 4.98
CA LEU A 28 -18.91 -7.54 6.39
C LEU A 28 -17.53 -8.20 6.53
N GLY A 29 -16.98 -8.73 5.44
CA GLY A 29 -15.68 -9.36 5.38
C GLY A 29 -14.54 -8.35 5.54
N LYS A 30 -13.53 -8.75 6.33
CA LYS A 30 -12.28 -8.01 6.47
C LYS A 30 -11.08 -8.94 6.27
N VAL A 31 -10.13 -8.55 5.43
CA VAL A 31 -8.79 -9.15 5.35
C VAL A 31 -7.81 -8.07 5.77
N SER A 32 -7.03 -8.31 6.82
CA SER A 32 -6.11 -7.30 7.35
C SER A 32 -4.72 -7.86 7.66
N LEU A 33 -3.72 -7.20 7.12
CA LEU A 33 -2.32 -7.30 7.52
C LEU A 33 -1.82 -5.93 8.01
N GLU A 34 -2.72 -5.14 8.60
CA GLU A 34 -2.39 -3.81 9.11
C GLU A 34 -1.34 -3.92 10.21
N GLY A 35 -0.24 -3.18 10.10
CA GLY A 35 0.85 -3.21 11.08
C GLY A 35 1.68 -4.51 11.09
N ASN A 36 1.47 -5.43 10.15
CA ASN A 36 2.19 -6.71 10.11
C ASN A 36 3.50 -6.66 9.30
N GLY A 37 4.07 -5.49 9.07
CA GLY A 37 5.32 -5.29 8.34
C GLY A 37 6.54 -5.26 9.26
N TYR A 38 7.55 -4.51 8.84
CA TYR A 38 8.74 -4.29 9.65
C TYR A 38 8.42 -3.49 10.92
N GLU A 39 9.21 -3.74 11.96
CA GLU A 39 9.15 -2.97 13.20
C GLU A 39 9.77 -1.58 13.06
N SER A 40 9.58 -0.76 14.11
CA SER A 40 10.25 0.53 14.29
C SER A 40 11.72 0.48 13.86
N ASP A 41 12.14 1.46 13.05
CA ASP A 41 13.47 1.59 12.44
C ASP A 41 13.96 0.41 11.58
N LYS A 42 13.10 -0.57 11.29
CA LYS A 42 13.42 -1.69 10.41
C LYS A 42 12.76 -1.50 9.05
N ARG A 43 13.45 -2.01 8.03
CA ARG A 43 13.04 -1.94 6.62
C ARG A 43 13.76 -3.02 5.83
N HIS A 44 13.25 -3.27 4.63
CA HIS A 44 13.93 -4.10 3.65
C HIS A 44 15.22 -3.41 3.19
N GLU A 45 16.25 -4.18 2.83
CA GLU A 45 17.57 -3.65 2.44
C GLU A 45 17.55 -2.76 1.20
N SER A 46 16.60 -2.99 0.29
CA SER A 46 16.39 -2.16 -0.90
C SER A 46 15.74 -0.80 -0.59
N CYS A 47 15.33 -0.56 0.65
CA CYS A 47 14.73 0.69 1.11
C CYS A 47 15.81 1.65 1.59
N HIS A 48 16.31 2.49 0.69
CA HIS A 48 17.30 3.51 1.01
C HIS A 48 16.70 4.66 1.81
N ALA A 49 17.34 5.02 2.93
CA ALA A 49 16.94 6.15 3.74
C ALA A 49 17.49 7.46 3.13
N GLY A 50 16.64 8.40 2.75
CA GLY A 50 17.08 9.73 2.32
C GLY A 50 17.59 10.64 3.44
N GLY A 51 17.56 10.19 4.70
CA GLY A 51 18.03 10.92 5.87
C GLY A 51 17.23 10.59 7.15
N SER A 52 17.54 11.26 8.26
CA SER A 52 17.06 10.95 9.62
C SER A 52 15.58 11.25 9.91
N TYR A 53 14.78 11.67 8.92
CA TYR A 53 13.44 12.21 9.15
C TYR A 53 12.37 11.78 8.14
N GLU A 54 12.68 10.94 7.16
CA GLU A 54 11.69 10.53 6.16
C GLU A 54 10.92 9.29 6.70
N GLY A 55 9.66 9.48 7.09
CA GLY A 55 8.82 8.43 7.67
C GLY A 55 8.38 7.40 6.63
N GLY A 56 8.74 6.12 6.82
CA GLY A 56 8.25 4.99 6.04
C GLY A 56 8.68 4.99 4.57
N PHE A 57 9.58 4.10 4.18
CA PHE A 57 10.12 4.04 2.82
C PHE A 57 9.44 2.93 2.00
N HIS A 58 8.17 3.07 1.65
CA HIS A 58 7.52 2.05 0.79
C HIS A 58 6.64 2.60 -0.33
N GLY A 59 6.42 3.93 -0.35
CA GLY A 59 5.59 4.63 -1.33
C GLY A 59 6.36 5.21 -2.52
N GLY A 60 5.62 5.80 -3.47
CA GLY A 60 6.07 6.30 -4.77
C GLY A 60 6.79 7.65 -4.77
N GLY A 61 7.59 7.93 -3.73
CA GLY A 61 8.50 9.09 -3.74
C GLY A 61 9.51 9.04 -4.91
N PRO A 62 10.32 10.11 -5.13
CA PRO A 62 11.23 10.23 -6.27
C PRO A 62 12.00 8.92 -6.54
N ALA A 63 12.14 8.56 -7.81
CA ALA A 63 12.85 7.35 -8.22
C ALA A 63 14.21 7.24 -7.50
N GLY A 64 14.46 6.11 -6.84
CA GLY A 64 15.66 5.89 -6.02
C GLY A 64 15.49 6.11 -4.50
N LYS A 65 14.39 6.73 -4.05
CA LYS A 65 14.00 6.80 -2.62
C LYS A 65 12.93 5.76 -2.22
N ALA A 66 12.10 5.35 -3.18
CA ALA A 66 11.11 4.29 -3.04
C ALA A 66 11.73 2.90 -3.22
N CYS A 67 11.29 1.88 -2.46
CA CYS A 67 11.79 0.50 -2.61
C CYS A 67 10.72 -0.54 -2.87
N GLY A 68 11.14 -1.64 -3.49
CA GLY A 68 10.23 -2.65 -3.99
C GLY A 68 9.68 -2.29 -5.36
N ASP A 69 8.80 -3.14 -5.83
CA ASP A 69 8.32 -3.15 -7.20
C ASP A 69 6.86 -2.74 -7.23
N TYR A 70 6.50 -1.71 -8.02
CA TYR A 70 5.12 -1.20 -8.04
C TYR A 70 4.21 -2.03 -8.95
N GLU A 71 4.77 -2.79 -9.90
CA GLU A 71 3.95 -3.66 -10.74
C GLU A 71 3.87 -5.08 -10.17
N TRP A 72 4.81 -5.48 -9.31
CA TRP A 72 4.75 -6.78 -8.62
C TRP A 72 5.14 -6.65 -7.14
N PRO A 73 4.33 -5.95 -6.32
CA PRO A 73 4.65 -5.65 -4.94
C PRO A 73 4.54 -6.89 -4.05
N VAL A 74 5.64 -7.23 -3.37
CA VAL A 74 5.72 -8.39 -2.46
C VAL A 74 6.40 -8.07 -1.13
N LEU A 75 6.89 -6.84 -0.97
CA LEU A 75 7.61 -6.43 0.22
C LEU A 75 6.64 -5.95 1.29
N VAL A 76 6.96 -6.26 2.55
CA VAL A 76 6.24 -5.67 3.68
C VAL A 76 6.72 -4.25 3.94
N GLY A 77 5.81 -3.40 4.43
CA GLY A 77 6.04 -2.01 4.77
C GLY A 77 7.18 -1.82 5.76
N ALA A 78 7.98 -0.78 5.57
CA ALA A 78 8.96 -0.32 6.53
C ALA A 78 8.28 0.17 7.82
N GLY A 79 8.92 -0.03 8.97
CA GLY A 79 8.49 0.62 10.20
C GLY A 79 8.81 2.11 10.20
N GLY A 80 8.05 2.86 10.98
CA GLY A 80 8.29 4.27 11.23
C GLY A 80 9.55 4.48 12.06
N ILE A 81 10.03 5.72 12.04
CA ILE A 81 11.22 6.10 12.80
C ILE A 81 10.94 6.16 14.30
N GLN A 82 11.85 5.62 15.11
CA GLN A 82 11.88 5.84 16.55
C GLN A 82 12.54 7.20 16.83
N TYR A 83 11.97 8.00 17.72
CA TYR A 83 12.64 9.21 18.18
C TYR A 83 13.31 8.99 19.53
N ALA A 84 14.58 8.58 19.49
CA ALA A 84 15.39 8.19 20.66
C ALA A 84 14.64 7.18 21.56
N SER A 85 14.92 7.13 22.86
CA SER A 85 14.29 6.19 23.80
C SER A 85 12.85 6.55 24.20
N TYR A 86 12.24 7.57 23.57
CA TYR A 86 10.98 8.17 24.04
C TYR A 86 9.73 7.57 23.41
N SER A 87 9.81 7.10 22.17
CA SER A 87 8.64 6.57 21.45
C SER A 87 9.01 5.65 20.30
N ASN A 88 8.24 4.59 20.15
CA ASN A 88 8.37 3.65 19.04
C ASN A 88 7.65 4.17 17.80
N GLY A 89 8.30 4.03 16.65
CA GLY A 89 7.65 4.15 15.36
C GLY A 89 6.60 3.05 15.16
N GLY A 90 5.59 3.36 14.34
CA GLY A 90 4.56 2.39 13.99
C GLY A 90 5.13 1.29 13.11
N THR A 91 4.62 0.07 13.24
CA THR A 91 5.01 -1.03 12.35
C THR A 91 4.49 -0.80 10.92
N GLY A 92 5.21 -1.27 9.91
CA GLY A 92 4.72 -1.20 8.53
C GLY A 92 3.55 -2.15 8.27
N GLY A 93 2.92 -2.08 7.10
CA GLY A 93 1.89 -3.05 6.68
C GLY A 93 2.48 -4.37 6.17
N GLY A 94 1.73 -5.48 6.25
CA GLY A 94 2.17 -6.77 5.70
C GLY A 94 2.05 -6.87 4.18
N SER A 95 2.31 -8.06 3.63
CA SER A 95 2.22 -8.32 2.19
C SER A 95 1.12 -9.34 1.88
N LEU A 96 0.18 -8.98 1.01
CA LEU A 96 -0.94 -9.82 0.61
C LEU A 96 -0.85 -10.17 -0.88
N LEU A 97 -0.92 -11.46 -1.20
CA LEU A 97 -1.18 -11.97 -2.54
C LEU A 97 -2.61 -12.54 -2.60
N ILE A 98 -3.43 -12.08 -3.53
CA ILE A 98 -4.68 -12.73 -3.92
C ILE A 98 -4.49 -13.29 -5.33
N LEU A 99 -4.51 -14.62 -5.45
CA LEU A 99 -4.29 -15.33 -6.71
C LEU A 99 -5.58 -16.08 -7.10
N CYS A 100 -6.27 -15.55 -8.11
CA CYS A 100 -7.53 -16.07 -8.64
C CYS A 100 -7.53 -16.02 -10.18
N ASN A 101 -6.57 -16.70 -10.82
CA ASN A 101 -6.39 -16.70 -12.26
C ASN A 101 -6.33 -18.12 -12.87
N HIS A 102 -6.81 -19.15 -12.16
CA HIS A 102 -6.73 -20.54 -12.60
C HIS A 102 -7.54 -20.83 -13.87
N THR A 103 -8.68 -20.17 -14.02
CA THR A 103 -9.61 -20.33 -15.15
C THR A 103 -10.11 -18.98 -15.62
N HIS A 104 -10.71 -18.94 -16.81
CA HIS A 104 -11.40 -17.75 -17.32
C HIS A 104 -12.48 -17.23 -16.36
N ASP A 105 -13.13 -18.12 -15.60
CA ASP A 105 -14.21 -17.76 -14.68
C ASP A 105 -13.73 -17.52 -13.25
N SER A 106 -12.41 -17.53 -13.01
CA SER A 106 -11.87 -17.20 -11.70
C SER A 106 -12.15 -15.73 -11.36
N GLU A 107 -12.51 -15.47 -10.11
CA GLU A 107 -13.01 -14.15 -9.72
C GLU A 107 -12.55 -13.71 -8.34
N VAL A 108 -12.32 -12.41 -8.22
CA VAL A 108 -12.16 -11.71 -6.95
C VAL A 108 -13.32 -10.74 -6.81
N VAL A 109 -14.10 -10.89 -5.75
CA VAL A 109 -15.20 -9.98 -5.41
C VAL A 109 -14.87 -9.30 -4.09
N ILE A 110 -14.72 -7.97 -4.11
CA ILE A 110 -14.41 -7.17 -2.93
C ILE A 110 -15.56 -6.21 -2.67
N ASP A 111 -16.45 -6.59 -1.76
CA ASP A 111 -17.51 -5.72 -1.23
C ASP A 111 -17.16 -5.21 0.17
N GLY A 112 -16.28 -5.92 0.89
CA GLY A 112 -15.77 -5.56 2.21
C GLY A 112 -14.45 -4.80 2.16
N THR A 113 -13.62 -5.00 3.19
CA THR A 113 -12.34 -4.29 3.33
C THR A 113 -11.15 -5.25 3.26
N VAL A 114 -10.17 -4.90 2.44
CA VAL A 114 -8.84 -5.53 2.43
C VAL A 114 -7.80 -4.45 2.70
N SER A 115 -6.99 -4.62 3.73
CA SER A 115 -6.05 -3.60 4.18
C SER A 115 -4.70 -4.16 4.54
N VAL A 116 -3.64 -3.52 4.02
CA VAL A 116 -2.24 -3.74 4.37
C VAL A 116 -1.63 -2.43 4.88
N ALA A 117 -2.39 -1.64 5.64
CA ALA A 117 -1.94 -0.33 6.09
C ALA A 117 -0.82 -0.39 7.14
N GLY A 118 0.00 0.66 7.21
CA GLY A 118 0.95 0.85 8.31
C GLY A 118 0.26 1.23 9.61
N ALA A 119 0.88 0.90 10.75
CA ALA A 119 0.41 1.31 12.06
C ALA A 119 0.88 2.74 12.39
N ALA A 120 0.09 3.44 13.21
CA ALA A 120 0.47 4.76 13.70
C ALA A 120 1.68 4.68 14.64
N GLY A 121 2.48 5.74 14.65
CA GLY A 121 3.55 5.90 15.63
C GLY A 121 3.02 6.13 17.05
N SER A 122 3.82 5.77 18.05
CA SER A 122 3.44 5.91 19.46
C SER A 122 3.43 7.38 19.89
N GLN A 123 2.48 7.75 20.74
CA GLN A 123 2.48 9.06 21.39
C GLN A 123 3.59 9.16 22.44
N ALA A 124 4.08 10.38 22.70
CA ALA A 124 5.07 10.63 23.75
C ALA A 124 4.94 12.03 24.35
N ALA A 125 5.45 12.21 25.57
CA ALA A 125 5.52 13.53 26.22
C ALA A 125 6.51 14.50 25.56
N SER A 126 7.34 14.02 24.63
CA SER A 126 8.28 14.85 23.87
C SER A 126 8.09 14.58 22.39
N TYR A 127 8.84 13.64 21.81
CA TYR A 127 8.74 13.30 20.40
C TYR A 127 7.89 12.05 20.20
N GLY A 128 6.78 12.17 19.48
CA GLY A 128 6.01 11.01 19.03
C GLY A 128 6.73 10.23 17.93
N GLY A 129 6.46 8.94 17.82
CA GLY A 129 7.09 8.07 16.82
C GLY A 129 6.54 8.32 15.41
N GLY A 130 7.33 8.00 14.38
CA GLY A 130 6.88 8.08 13.00
C GLY A 130 5.83 7.01 12.67
N GLY A 131 4.96 7.29 11.70
CA GLY A 131 4.04 6.28 11.19
C GLY A 131 4.77 5.20 10.38
N GLY A 132 4.31 3.95 10.46
CA GLY A 132 4.80 2.87 9.60
C GLY A 132 4.28 3.01 8.17
N ALA A 133 5.05 2.55 7.18
CA ALA A 133 4.61 2.59 5.80
C ALA A 133 3.51 1.57 5.51
N GLY A 134 2.66 1.84 4.53
CA GLY A 134 1.78 0.81 3.95
C GLY A 134 2.59 -0.36 3.38
N GLY A 135 1.96 -1.54 3.36
CA GLY A 135 2.54 -2.77 2.82
C GLY A 135 2.26 -3.00 1.33
N SER A 136 2.42 -4.25 0.89
CA SER A 136 2.19 -4.66 -0.49
C SER A 136 0.89 -5.43 -0.65
N MET A 137 0.14 -5.14 -1.70
CA MET A 137 -1.03 -5.91 -2.11
C MET A 137 -0.93 -6.22 -3.60
N LEU A 138 -0.80 -7.50 -3.93
CA LEU A 138 -0.82 -7.99 -5.30
C LEU A 138 -2.09 -8.82 -5.52
N VAL A 139 -2.91 -8.40 -6.47
CA VAL A 139 -4.09 -9.16 -6.92
C VAL A 139 -3.83 -9.60 -8.35
N VAL A 140 -3.83 -10.90 -8.57
CA VAL A 140 -3.76 -11.51 -9.90
C VAL A 140 -5.05 -12.27 -10.11
N ALA A 141 -5.93 -11.75 -10.97
CA ALA A 141 -7.28 -12.29 -11.13
C ALA A 141 -7.72 -12.34 -12.58
N SER A 142 -8.54 -13.32 -12.94
CA SER A 142 -9.21 -13.29 -14.25
C SER A 142 -10.28 -12.19 -14.28
N ARG A 143 -11.01 -12.01 -13.18
CA ARG A 143 -12.08 -11.01 -13.01
C ARG A 143 -11.99 -10.34 -11.65
N LEU A 144 -12.26 -9.03 -11.59
CA LEU A 144 -12.39 -8.26 -10.37
C LEU A 144 -13.71 -7.48 -10.39
N SER A 145 -14.47 -7.52 -9.29
CA SER A 145 -15.71 -6.75 -9.13
C SER A 145 -16.01 -6.41 -7.66
N GLY A 146 -17.04 -5.60 -7.44
CA GLY A 146 -17.51 -5.20 -6.12
C GLY A 146 -17.34 -3.71 -5.85
N SER A 147 -17.74 -3.27 -4.66
CA SER A 147 -17.76 -1.85 -4.25
C SER A 147 -16.97 -1.56 -2.96
N GLY A 148 -16.22 -2.54 -2.48
CA GLY A 148 -15.46 -2.47 -1.24
C GLY A 148 -14.17 -1.65 -1.34
N THR A 149 -13.27 -1.83 -0.37
CA THR A 149 -12.04 -1.05 -0.25
C THR A 149 -10.80 -1.94 -0.26
N LEU A 150 -9.82 -1.56 -1.08
CA LEU A 150 -8.44 -2.04 -1.05
C LEU A 150 -7.54 -0.89 -0.56
N SER A 151 -6.79 -1.12 0.53
CA SER A 151 -6.04 -0.09 1.23
C SER A 151 -4.59 -0.51 1.50
N ALA A 152 -3.65 0.36 1.16
CA ALA A 152 -2.25 0.26 1.57
C ALA A 152 -1.77 1.60 2.14
N ASP A 153 -2.60 2.28 2.92
CA ASP A 153 -2.24 3.58 3.49
C ASP A 153 -1.11 3.48 4.52
N GLY A 154 -0.34 4.56 4.66
CA GLY A 154 0.62 4.72 5.74
C GLY A 154 -0.06 4.95 7.09
N GLY A 155 0.67 4.66 8.16
CA GLY A 155 0.26 4.97 9.52
C GLY A 155 0.42 6.45 9.85
N GLY A 156 -0.46 6.98 10.71
CA GLY A 156 -0.34 8.36 11.17
C GLY A 156 0.91 8.61 12.02
N SER A 157 1.36 9.85 12.08
CA SER A 157 2.42 10.24 13.02
C SER A 157 1.92 10.17 14.47
N GLY A 158 2.76 9.71 15.39
CA GLY A 158 2.52 9.87 16.83
C GLY A 158 2.61 11.35 17.23
N ALA A 159 1.68 11.80 18.09
CA ALA A 159 1.71 13.17 18.61
C ALA A 159 2.70 13.29 19.78
N GLY A 160 3.52 14.34 19.74
CA GLY A 160 4.22 14.89 20.90
C GLY A 160 3.32 15.91 21.62
N THR A 161 3.48 16.08 22.93
CA THR A 161 2.66 17.04 23.72
C THR A 161 3.11 18.50 23.61
N THR A 162 4.27 18.77 22.98
CA THR A 162 4.82 20.13 22.77
C THR A 162 4.92 20.46 21.28
N SER A 163 4.59 21.69 20.91
CA SER A 163 4.69 22.21 19.53
C SER A 163 6.11 22.01 18.96
N GLY A 164 6.22 21.38 17.78
CA GLY A 164 7.47 21.19 17.05
C GLY A 164 8.15 19.81 17.18
N TYR A 165 7.72 18.96 18.12
CA TYR A 165 8.31 17.64 18.38
C TYR A 165 7.46 16.48 17.84
N THR A 166 7.22 16.48 16.53
CA THR A 166 6.42 15.46 15.84
C THR A 166 7.24 14.76 14.76
N SER A 167 6.96 13.47 14.58
CA SER A 167 7.53 12.68 13.48
C SER A 167 6.65 12.77 12.25
N TYR A 168 7.18 12.30 11.11
CA TYR A 168 6.42 12.20 9.88
C TYR A 168 5.41 11.04 9.95
N SER A 169 4.28 11.20 9.26
CA SER A 169 3.43 10.06 8.96
C SER A 169 4.15 9.07 8.03
N GLY A 170 3.71 7.83 8.02
CA GLY A 170 4.28 6.81 7.12
C GLY A 170 3.84 7.05 5.68
N SER A 171 4.68 6.66 4.73
CA SER A 171 4.28 6.65 3.32
C SER A 171 3.13 5.67 3.05
N GLY A 172 2.43 5.88 1.94
CA GLY A 172 1.60 4.82 1.36
C GLY A 172 2.45 3.61 0.95
N GLY A 173 1.78 2.49 0.72
CA GLY A 173 2.34 1.23 0.25
C GLY A 173 2.14 1.02 -1.25
N ARG A 174 2.07 -0.24 -1.67
CA ARG A 174 1.94 -0.60 -3.09
C ARG A 174 0.77 -1.53 -3.31
N ILE A 175 -0.09 -1.19 -4.27
CA ILE A 175 -1.16 -2.06 -4.73
C ILE A 175 -0.95 -2.30 -6.23
N ALA A 176 -0.92 -3.56 -6.66
CA ALA A 176 -0.92 -3.93 -8.07
C ALA A 176 -2.09 -4.88 -8.37
N LEU A 177 -2.81 -4.58 -9.44
CA LEU A 177 -3.98 -5.30 -9.90
C LEU A 177 -3.73 -5.79 -11.33
N HIS A 178 -3.47 -7.08 -11.48
CA HIS A 178 -3.29 -7.78 -12.76
C HIS A 178 -4.57 -8.51 -13.12
N ILE A 179 -5.37 -7.92 -14.01
CA ILE A 179 -6.71 -8.40 -14.35
C ILE A 179 -6.74 -8.89 -15.80
N THR A 180 -7.00 -10.19 -16.00
CA THR A 180 -6.89 -10.81 -17.35
C THR A 180 -8.05 -10.51 -18.30
N GLN A 181 -9.17 -10.01 -17.77
CA GLN A 181 -10.32 -9.63 -18.58
C GLN A 181 -10.62 -8.15 -18.40
N THR A 182 -11.19 -7.54 -19.43
CA THR A 182 -11.63 -6.14 -19.47
C THR A 182 -12.74 -5.77 -18.47
N ARG A 183 -13.05 -6.66 -17.51
CA ARG A 183 -14.02 -6.43 -16.43
C ARG A 183 -13.50 -5.54 -15.30
N ARG A 184 -12.41 -4.80 -15.47
CA ARG A 184 -12.05 -3.68 -14.58
C ARG A 184 -13.25 -2.76 -14.31
N ALA A 185 -14.08 -2.51 -15.32
CA ALA A 185 -15.30 -1.68 -15.19
C ALA A 185 -16.33 -2.22 -14.17
N ALA A 186 -16.21 -3.48 -13.71
CA ALA A 186 -17.11 -4.06 -12.73
C ALA A 186 -16.68 -3.82 -11.27
N PHE A 187 -15.47 -3.29 -11.03
CA PHE A 187 -15.06 -2.83 -9.70
C PHE A 187 -15.35 -1.33 -9.57
N ALA A 188 -16.30 -1.00 -8.71
CA ALA A 188 -16.72 0.37 -8.40
C ALA A 188 -16.29 0.82 -6.99
N GLY A 189 -15.39 0.04 -6.37
CA GLY A 189 -14.87 0.32 -5.03
C GLY A 189 -13.70 1.29 -5.02
N THR A 190 -13.09 1.44 -3.84
CA THR A 190 -11.93 2.32 -3.63
C THR A 190 -10.64 1.51 -3.60
N VAL A 191 -9.63 1.97 -4.34
CA VAL A 191 -8.25 1.48 -4.22
C VAL A 191 -7.37 2.67 -3.85
N ARG A 192 -6.68 2.59 -2.71
CA ARG A 192 -5.84 3.71 -2.25
C ARG A 192 -4.60 3.25 -1.51
N ALA A 193 -3.53 4.00 -1.68
CA ALA A 193 -2.25 3.84 -1.01
C ALA A 193 -1.72 5.22 -0.64
N ARG A 194 -2.36 5.91 0.30
CA ARG A 194 -2.01 7.29 0.69
C ARG A 194 -0.99 7.30 1.81
N ALA A 195 -0.33 8.42 2.01
CA ALA A 195 0.39 8.66 3.25
C ALA A 195 -0.55 8.62 4.47
N GLY A 196 0.02 8.37 5.64
CA GLY A 196 -0.72 8.47 6.89
C GLY A 196 -1.04 9.91 7.25
N GLN A 197 -1.96 10.07 8.21
CA GLN A 197 -2.33 11.40 8.69
C GLN A 197 -1.17 12.08 9.43
N PRO A 198 -0.82 13.33 9.08
CA PRO A 198 0.16 14.10 9.84
C PRO A 198 -0.43 14.55 11.17
N SER A 199 0.43 15.00 12.07
CA SER A 199 0.00 15.56 13.35
C SER A 199 -0.68 16.92 13.14
N PRO A 200 -1.77 17.24 13.87
CA PRO A 200 -2.44 18.55 13.76
C PRO A 200 -1.51 19.73 14.07
N VAL A 201 -0.49 19.53 14.91
CA VAL A 201 0.49 20.59 15.26
C VAL A 201 1.66 20.68 14.27
N SER A 202 1.74 19.80 13.28
CA SER A 202 2.77 19.80 12.23
C SER A 202 2.22 19.19 10.93
N PRO A 203 1.26 19.87 10.29
CA PRO A 203 0.50 19.32 9.15
C PRO A 203 1.36 19.08 7.90
N THR A 204 2.57 19.66 7.84
CA THR A 204 3.52 19.48 6.74
C THR A 204 4.42 18.25 6.89
N ARG A 205 4.41 17.57 8.05
CA ARG A 205 5.21 16.35 8.26
C ARG A 205 4.45 15.11 7.79
N ILE A 206 4.28 15.02 6.48
CA ILE A 206 3.54 13.96 5.83
C ILE A 206 4.46 13.05 5.03
N GLY A 207 4.19 11.75 5.03
CA GLY A 207 4.88 10.81 4.15
C GLY A 207 4.51 11.02 2.67
N PRO A 208 5.30 10.48 1.74
CA PRO A 208 4.92 10.45 0.33
C PRO A 208 3.74 9.49 0.07
N PRO A 209 2.95 9.71 -0.99
CA PRO A 209 1.95 8.74 -1.42
C PRO A 209 2.58 7.41 -1.81
N GLY A 210 1.77 6.36 -1.79
CA GLY A 210 2.06 5.05 -2.35
C GLY A 210 1.75 4.96 -3.85
N THR A 211 1.69 3.74 -4.36
CA THR A 211 1.37 3.47 -5.78
C THR A 211 0.18 2.53 -5.91
N VAL A 212 -0.72 2.82 -6.84
CA VAL A 212 -1.73 1.87 -7.32
C VAL A 212 -1.49 1.62 -8.80
N PHE A 213 -1.15 0.38 -9.15
CA PHE A 213 -0.87 -0.05 -10.51
C PHE A 213 -1.98 -0.97 -11.02
N TRP A 214 -2.48 -0.67 -12.21
CA TRP A 214 -3.44 -1.49 -12.95
C TRP A 214 -2.79 -2.01 -14.22
N CYS A 215 -2.80 -3.34 -14.36
CA CYS A 215 -2.42 -4.07 -15.55
C CYS A 215 -3.66 -4.83 -16.05
N ASP A 216 -4.30 -4.28 -17.08
CA ASP A 216 -5.35 -5.00 -17.78
C ASP A 216 -4.68 -5.86 -18.85
N LEU A 217 -4.71 -7.20 -18.70
CA LEU A 217 -4.23 -8.11 -19.75
C LEU A 217 -5.38 -8.30 -20.74
N ALA A 218 -5.10 -8.31 -22.04
CA ALA A 218 -6.08 -8.75 -23.02
C ALA A 218 -6.23 -10.28 -22.94
N GLY A 219 -7.39 -10.82 -23.37
CA GLY A 219 -7.61 -12.26 -23.46
C GLY A 219 -6.55 -13.01 -24.28
N SER A 220 -5.82 -12.29 -25.15
CA SER A 220 -4.49 -12.62 -25.64
C SER A 220 -3.48 -11.63 -25.04
N ARG A 221 -2.50 -12.10 -24.25
CA ARG A 221 -1.45 -11.23 -23.66
C ARG A 221 -0.83 -10.36 -24.75
N ALA A 222 -0.59 -9.07 -24.46
CA ALA A 222 0.34 -8.29 -25.28
C ALA A 222 1.72 -8.94 -25.16
N ASP A 223 2.53 -8.90 -26.21
CA ASP A 223 3.88 -9.43 -26.16
C ASP A 223 4.63 -8.74 -25.00
N ALA A 224 5.15 -9.55 -24.08
CA ALA A 224 5.84 -9.02 -22.91
C ALA A 224 7.19 -8.45 -23.37
N ASP A 225 7.34 -7.13 -23.26
CA ASP A 225 8.65 -6.49 -23.38
C ASP A 225 9.30 -6.48 -21.99
N PRO A 226 10.43 -7.19 -21.78
CA PRO A 226 11.08 -7.26 -20.47
C PRO A 226 11.50 -5.90 -19.90
N GLU A 227 11.72 -4.88 -20.74
CA GLU A 227 12.15 -3.55 -20.31
C GLU A 227 10.98 -2.62 -19.97
N THR A 228 9.87 -2.70 -20.73
CA THR A 228 8.79 -1.70 -20.64
C THR A 228 7.41 -2.27 -20.30
N ASN A 229 7.19 -3.58 -20.49
CA ASN A 229 5.93 -4.28 -20.29
C ASN A 229 6.12 -5.76 -19.90
N ARG A 230 6.94 -6.03 -18.88
CA ARG A 230 7.33 -7.39 -18.47
C ARG A 230 6.17 -8.32 -18.14
N HIS A 231 5.01 -7.76 -17.82
CA HIS A 231 3.80 -8.50 -17.45
C HIS A 231 2.82 -8.67 -18.61
N GLY A 232 3.10 -8.13 -19.79
CA GLY A 232 2.24 -8.28 -20.98
C GLY A 232 0.89 -7.56 -20.85
N CYS A 233 0.85 -6.46 -20.10
CA CYS A 233 -0.34 -5.63 -19.93
C CYS A 233 -0.77 -5.04 -21.27
N ALA A 234 -2.03 -5.21 -21.64
CA ALA A 234 -2.62 -4.52 -22.78
C ALA A 234 -2.91 -3.05 -22.46
N THR A 235 -3.18 -2.71 -21.20
CA THR A 235 -3.26 -1.33 -20.73
C THR A 235 -2.61 -1.21 -19.37
N ARG A 236 -1.83 -0.14 -19.18
CA ARG A 236 -1.13 0.16 -17.93
C ARG A 236 -1.60 1.50 -17.39
N ARG A 237 -1.97 1.52 -16.11
CA ARG A 237 -2.26 2.76 -15.38
C ARG A 237 -1.56 2.75 -14.03
N LEU A 238 -0.73 3.75 -13.79
CA LEU A 238 -0.12 4.01 -12.49
C LEU A 238 -0.77 5.25 -11.89
N GLU A 239 -1.21 5.13 -10.64
CA GLU A 239 -1.76 6.20 -9.84
C GLU A 239 -0.86 6.44 -8.62
N VAL A 240 -0.51 7.71 -8.41
CA VAL A 240 0.25 8.20 -7.26
C VAL A 240 -0.50 9.41 -6.73
N ASP A 241 -1.18 9.24 -5.60
CA ASP A 241 -2.12 10.21 -5.07
C ASP A 241 -2.19 10.18 -3.54
N ASN A 242 -2.08 11.36 -2.93
CA ASN A 242 -2.30 11.57 -1.49
C ASN A 242 -3.73 12.06 -1.18
N GLY A 243 -4.57 12.26 -2.21
CA GLY A 243 -5.91 12.83 -2.08
C GLY A 243 -5.86 14.26 -1.56
N ASP A 244 -6.74 14.57 -0.60
CA ASP A 244 -6.82 15.90 0.03
C ASP A 244 -5.74 16.14 1.11
N LEU A 245 -4.80 15.21 1.29
CA LEU A 245 -3.72 15.41 2.24
C LEU A 245 -2.76 16.51 1.72
N PRO A 246 -2.18 17.33 2.62
CA PRO A 246 -1.24 18.37 2.22
C PRO A 246 -0.12 17.78 1.36
N ASN A 247 0.14 18.36 0.19
CA ASN A 247 1.30 17.95 -0.60
C ASN A 247 2.56 18.37 0.15
N ASP A 248 3.53 17.45 0.28
CA ASP A 248 4.85 17.83 0.75
C ASP A 248 5.45 18.87 -0.20
N VAL A 249 6.31 19.75 0.32
CA VAL A 249 6.82 20.94 -0.41
C VAL A 249 7.64 20.58 -1.67
N ASP A 250 7.89 19.28 -1.89
CA ASP A 250 8.61 18.70 -3.02
C ASP A 250 7.72 18.10 -4.14
N GLY A 251 6.44 18.48 -4.24
CA GLY A 251 5.75 18.54 -5.55
C GLY A 251 5.07 17.26 -6.09
N GLY A 252 4.59 16.36 -5.23
CA GLY A 252 3.83 15.17 -5.66
C GLY A 252 2.34 15.42 -5.92
N GLY A 253 2.00 16.27 -6.88
CA GLY A 253 0.60 16.38 -7.38
C GLY A 253 0.18 15.10 -8.13
N LEU A 254 -1.13 14.81 -8.12
CA LEU A 254 -1.77 13.67 -8.82
C LEU A 254 -1.15 13.44 -10.20
N THR A 255 -0.33 12.39 -10.34
CA THR A 255 0.26 12.01 -11.62
C THR A 255 -0.35 10.69 -12.05
N THR A 256 -1.50 10.75 -12.75
CA THR A 256 -2.02 9.56 -13.43
C THR A 256 -1.26 9.40 -14.74
N GLN A 257 -0.43 8.36 -14.85
CA GLN A 257 0.19 7.99 -16.13
C GLN A 257 -0.54 6.79 -16.72
N THR A 258 -1.24 7.01 -17.82
CA THR A 258 -1.80 5.95 -18.67
C THR A 258 -0.88 5.76 -19.88
N ARG A 259 -0.39 4.54 -20.08
CA ARG A 259 0.37 4.17 -21.27
C ARG A 259 -0.31 3.00 -21.96
N SER A 260 -0.65 3.18 -23.23
CA SER A 260 -0.90 2.08 -24.16
C SER A 260 0.46 1.49 -24.60
N PRO A 261 0.52 0.20 -24.95
CA PRO A 261 1.74 -0.43 -25.45
C PRO A 261 2.32 0.33 -26.66
#